data_AF-A0A536GKL2-F1
#
_entry.id   AF-A0A536GKL2-F1
#
_cell.length_a   1.000
_cell.length_b   1.000
_cell.length_c   1.000
_cell.angle_alpha   90.00
_cell.angle_beta   90.00
_cell.angle_gamma   90.00
#
_symmetry.space_group_name_H-M   'P 1'
#
loop_
_entity.id
_entity.type
_entity.pdbx_description
1 polymer ?
#
loop_
_entity_poly.entity_id
_entity_poly.type
_entity_poly.pdbx_seq_one_letter_code
_entity_poly.pdbx_strand_id
1 'polypeptide(L)'
;MAGALKAEKLIFLSNVRGICQTDGSLISELDETEAKRLVKDGVISGGMIPKVSACLDILSAVPRVHIVDGREPHVLLRELFTDQGAGTMIVRSL
;
A
#
# COMPACT_ATOMS: atom_id res chain seq x y z
N MET A 1 -1.12 0.21 16.45
CA MET A 1 -1.56 1.56 16.88
C MET A 1 -2.69 2.11 16.03
N ALA A 2 -2.56 2.22 14.70
CA ALA A 2 -3.59 2.80 13.84
C ALA A 2 -5.00 2.19 14.01
N GLY A 3 -5.12 0.86 14.09
CA GLY A 3 -6.41 0.22 14.35
C GLY A 3 -7.01 0.57 15.71
N ALA A 4 -6.19 0.70 16.76
CA ALA A 4 -6.65 1.14 18.08
C ALA A 4 -7.13 2.60 18.08
N LEU A 5 -6.57 3.43 17.20
CA LEU A 5 -6.98 4.83 17.01
C LEU A 5 -8.20 4.98 16.08
N LYS A 6 -8.71 3.88 15.50
CA LYS A 6 -9.77 3.90 14.47
C LYS A 6 -9.41 4.84 13.31
N ALA A 7 -8.16 4.76 12.84
CA ALA A 7 -7.70 5.59 11.75
C ALA A 7 -8.46 5.27 10.45
N GLU A 8 -8.84 6.30 9.69
CA GLU A 8 -9.42 6.13 8.34
C GLU A 8 -8.37 5.65 7.33
N LYS A 9 -7.11 6.08 7.50
CA LYS A 9 -5.98 5.73 6.64
C LYS A 9 -4.73 5.45 7.46
N LEU A 10 -3.96 4.45 7.07
CA LEU A 10 -2.57 4.25 7.51
C LEU A 10 -1.64 4.51 6.33
N ILE A 11 -0.58 5.30 6.51
CA ILE A 11 0.37 5.60 5.44
C ILE A 11 1.77 5.15 5.87
N PHE A 12 2.36 4.22 5.13
CA PHE A 12 3.75 3.82 5.25
C PHE A 12 4.62 4.68 4.34
N LEU A 13 5.42 5.56 4.96
CA LEU A 13 6.53 6.23 4.30
C LEU A 13 7.68 5.22 4.14
N SER A 14 8.05 4.93 2.90
CA SER A 14 9.08 3.96 2.56
C SER A 14 10.17 4.60 1.69
N ASN A 15 11.18 3.82 1.30
CA ASN A 15 12.19 4.17 0.31
C ASN A 15 11.91 3.51 -1.06
N VAL A 16 10.66 3.12 -1.30
CA VAL A 16 10.17 2.54 -2.56
C VAL A 16 8.90 3.27 -2.97
N ARG A 17 8.66 3.34 -4.27
CA ARG A 17 7.48 4.02 -4.86
C ARG A 17 6.15 3.38 -4.47
N GLY A 18 6.14 2.08 -4.24
CA GLY A 18 4.94 1.28 -3.97
C GLY A 18 5.18 -0.16 -4.43
N ILE A 19 4.09 -0.86 -4.77
CA ILE A 19 4.13 -2.18 -5.38
C ILE A 19 4.10 -1.99 -6.90
N CYS A 20 5.10 -2.54 -7.59
CA CYS A 20 5.18 -2.49 -9.05
C CYS A 20 4.84 -3.85 -9.67
N GLN A 21 4.32 -3.85 -10.90
CA GLN A 21 4.27 -5.03 -11.75
C GLN A 21 5.66 -5.45 -12.23
N THR A 22 5.73 -6.58 -12.92
CA THR A 22 6.97 -7.13 -13.49
C THR A 22 7.58 -6.24 -14.57
N ASP A 23 6.76 -5.41 -15.25
CA ASP A 23 7.21 -4.41 -16.22
C ASP A 23 7.67 -3.08 -15.58
N GLY A 24 7.58 -2.97 -14.25
CA GLY A 24 7.96 -1.78 -13.48
C GLY A 24 6.84 -0.73 -13.34
N SER A 25 5.67 -0.95 -13.93
CA SER A 25 4.51 -0.08 -13.74
C SER A 25 4.01 -0.12 -12.29
N LEU A 26 3.60 1.04 -11.76
CA LEU A 26 3.11 1.15 -10.39
C LEU A 26 1.66 0.64 -10.33
N ILE A 27 1.38 -0.25 -9.37
CA ILE A 27 0.01 -0.62 -9.03
C ILE A 27 -0.52 0.45 -8.07
N SER A 28 -1.41 1.32 -8.55
CA SER A 28 -1.94 2.44 -7.76
C SER A 28 -2.89 1.98 -6.66
N GLU A 29 -3.67 0.94 -6.93
CA GLU A 29 -4.65 0.39 -5.99
C GLU A 29 -4.74 -1.13 -6.17
N LEU A 30 -4.93 -1.84 -5.06
CA LEU A 30 -5.24 -3.27 -5.05
C LEU A 30 -6.00 -3.67 -3.79
N ASP A 31 -6.75 -4.76 -3.85
CA ASP A 31 -7.44 -5.32 -2.70
C ASP A 31 -6.67 -6.46 -2.00
N GLU A 32 -7.21 -6.98 -0.90
CA GLU A 32 -6.57 -8.08 -0.15
C GLU A 32 -6.34 -9.34 -0.99
N THR A 33 -7.26 -9.63 -1.90
CA THR A 33 -7.21 -10.83 -2.75
C THR A 33 -6.11 -10.68 -3.79
N GLU A 34 -6.03 -9.52 -4.43
CA GLU A 34 -5.00 -9.17 -5.38
C GLU A 34 -3.62 -9.12 -4.73
N ALA A 35 -3.49 -8.55 -3.52
CA ALA A 35 -2.25 -8.56 -2.75
C ALA A 35 -1.74 -9.99 -2.53
N LYS A 36 -2.62 -10.88 -2.05
CA LYS A 36 -2.29 -12.30 -1.80
C LYS A 36 -1.92 -13.01 -3.09
N ARG A 37 -2.61 -12.73 -4.20
CA ARG A 37 -2.26 -13.26 -5.53
C ARG A 37 -0.87 -12.80 -5.96
N LEU A 38 -0.56 -11.50 -5.85
CA LEU A 38 0.75 -10.96 -6.24
C LEU A 38 1.91 -11.52 -5.40
N VAL A 39 1.67 -11.85 -4.13
CA VAL A 39 2.64 -12.61 -3.31
C VAL A 39 2.84 -14.02 -3.85
N LYS A 40 1.74 -14.73 -4.14
CA LYS A 40 1.78 -16.09 -4.68
C LYS A 40 2.47 -16.17 -6.05
N ASP A 41 2.22 -15.18 -6.90
CA ASP A 41 2.78 -15.10 -8.26
C ASP A 41 4.25 -14.60 -8.27
N GLY A 42 4.80 -14.26 -7.10
CA GLY A 42 6.20 -13.83 -6.95
C GLY A 42 6.47 -12.37 -7.36
N VAL A 43 5.44 -11.61 -7.73
CA VAL A 43 5.56 -10.17 -8.04
C VAL A 43 5.94 -9.39 -6.78
N ILE A 44 5.26 -9.67 -5.66
CA ILE A 44 5.66 -9.19 -4.34
C ILE A 44 6.63 -10.20 -3.74
N SER A 45 7.89 -9.81 -3.58
CA SER A 45 8.95 -10.71 -3.12
C SER A 45 9.92 -10.04 -2.13
N GLY A 46 10.79 -10.85 -1.52
CA GLY A 46 11.83 -10.39 -0.60
C GLY A 46 11.29 -9.60 0.59
N GLY A 47 11.94 -8.47 0.90
CA GLY A 47 11.56 -7.60 2.02
C GLY A 47 10.19 -6.92 1.87
N MET A 48 9.54 -7.01 0.70
CA MET A 48 8.19 -6.47 0.50
C MET A 48 7.11 -7.36 1.13
N ILE A 49 7.34 -8.68 1.20
CA ILE A 49 6.40 -9.64 1.80
C ILE A 49 6.00 -9.24 3.23
N PRO A 50 6.92 -8.99 4.18
CA PRO A 50 6.54 -8.60 5.53
C PRO A 50 5.83 -7.24 5.59
N LYS A 51 6.13 -6.30 4.67
CA LYS A 51 5.42 -5.00 4.59
C LYS A 51 3.97 -5.21 4.19
N VAL A 52 3.74 -6.02 3.16
CA VAL A 52 2.38 -6.31 2.66
C VAL A 52 1.59 -7.14 3.66
N SER A 53 2.21 -8.12 4.33
CA SER A 53 1.55 -8.85 5.42
C SER A 53 1.04 -7.92 6.52
N ALA A 54 1.88 -6.97 6.97
CA ALA A 54 1.47 -5.99 7.99
C ALA A 54 0.33 -5.07 7.50
N CYS A 55 0.28 -4.75 6.20
CA CYS A 55 -0.84 -4.02 5.61
C CYS A 55 -2.11 -4.88 5.65
N LEU A 56 -2.03 -6.14 5.25
CA LEU A 56 -3.18 -7.05 5.25
C LEU A 56 -3.75 -7.27 6.66
N ASP A 57 -2.89 -7.44 7.67
CA ASP A 57 -3.31 -7.69 9.05
C ASP A 57 -4.15 -6.52 9.63
N ILE A 58 -3.85 -5.29 9.23
CA ILE A 58 -4.51 -4.09 9.77
C ILE A 58 -5.79 -3.70 9.01
N LEU A 59 -6.03 -4.23 7.80
CA LEU A 59 -7.19 -3.87 6.97
C LEU A 59 -8.54 -4.18 7.60
N SER A 60 -8.57 -5.13 8.54
CA SER A 60 -9.74 -5.41 9.38
C SER A 60 -10.15 -4.24 10.29
N ALA A 61 -9.21 -3.36 10.64
CA ALA A 61 -9.40 -2.24 11.58
C ALA A 61 -9.15 -0.85 10.95
N VAL A 62 -8.40 -0.77 9.85
CA VAL A 62 -8.10 0.46 9.11
C VAL A 62 -8.46 0.22 7.65
N PRO A 63 -9.46 0.91 7.07
CA PRO A 63 -10.03 0.51 5.79
C PRO A 63 -9.08 0.72 4.60
N ARG A 64 -8.07 1.57 4.73
CA ARG A 64 -7.12 1.90 3.64
C ARG A 64 -5.70 2.02 4.18
N VAL A 65 -4.78 1.31 3.52
CA VAL A 65 -3.35 1.36 3.84
C VAL A 65 -2.58 1.81 2.60
N HIS A 66 -1.77 2.85 2.73
CA HIS A 66 -1.01 3.43 1.62
C HIS A 66 0.48 3.16 1.80
N ILE A 67 1.19 2.84 0.72
CA ILE A 67 2.65 2.72 0.67
C ILE A 67 3.16 3.75 -0.31
N VAL A 68 3.98 4.70 0.16
CA VAL A 68 4.51 5.79 -0.67
C VAL A 68 6.01 5.99 -0.45
N ASP A 69 6.70 6.57 -1.44
CA ASP A 69 8.12 6.94 -1.30
C ASP A 69 8.26 8.25 -0.52
N GLY A 70 8.71 8.17 0.73
CA GLY A 70 8.89 9.32 1.60
C GLY A 70 9.99 10.29 1.17
N ARG A 71 10.81 9.94 0.18
CA ARG A 71 11.86 10.80 -0.37
C ARG A 71 11.34 11.76 -1.43
N GLU A 72 10.19 11.45 -2.03
CA GLU A 72 9.53 12.30 -3.02
C GLU A 72 8.98 13.57 -2.34
N PRO A 73 9.34 14.77 -2.82
CA PRO A 73 8.79 16.01 -2.29
C PRO A 73 7.26 16.02 -2.37
N HIS A 74 6.63 16.44 -1.27
CA HIS A 74 5.17 16.58 -1.17
C HIS A 74 4.37 15.29 -1.41
N VAL A 75 4.98 14.11 -1.25
CA VAL A 75 4.31 12.83 -1.53
C VAL A 75 2.99 12.66 -0.80
N LEU A 76 2.88 13.11 0.45
CA LEU A 76 1.64 13.05 1.21
C LEU A 76 0.53 13.91 0.62
N LEU A 77 0.86 15.08 0.09
CA LEU A 77 -0.13 15.95 -0.56
C LEU A 77 -0.63 15.31 -1.86
N ARG A 78 0.29 14.76 -2.65
CA ARG A 78 -0.07 14.06 -3.89
C ARG A 78 -0.91 12.82 -3.62
N GLU A 79 -0.54 12.03 -2.62
CA GLU A 79 -1.29 10.82 -2.23
C GLU A 79 -2.71 11.13 -1.74
N LEU A 80 -2.88 12.23 -0.99
CA LEU A 80 -4.16 12.52 -0.34
C LEU A 80 -5.09 13.41 -1.16
N PHE A 81 -4.56 14.23 -2.07
CA PHE A 81 -5.31 15.27 -2.76
C PHE A 81 -5.29 15.13 -4.30
N THR A 82 -4.92 13.97 -4.83
CA THR A 82 -5.02 13.68 -6.27
C THR A 82 -5.66 12.33 -6.52
N ASP A 83 -6.40 12.21 -7.62
CA ASP A 83 -7.07 10.95 -7.99
C ASP A 83 -6.08 9.86 -8.39
N GLN A 84 -4.91 10.25 -8.92
CA GLN A 84 -3.87 9.30 -9.32
C GLN A 84 -3.08 8.74 -8.14
N GLY A 85 -3.05 9.45 -7.01
CA GLY A 85 -2.14 9.15 -5.90
C GLY A 85 -0.66 9.28 -6.28
N ALA A 86 0.21 8.85 -5.37
CA ALA A 86 1.67 8.84 -5.55
C ALA A 86 2.32 7.49 -5.22
N GLY A 87 1.57 6.54 -4.67
CA GLY A 87 2.06 5.19 -4.37
C GLY A 87 1.00 4.11 -4.59
N THR A 88 1.00 3.11 -3.72
CA THR A 88 0.04 1.99 -3.76
C THR A 88 -0.90 2.05 -2.58
N MET A 89 -2.20 2.09 -2.84
CA MET A 89 -3.25 1.92 -1.85
C MET A 89 -3.71 0.45 -1.81
N ILE A 90 -3.75 -0.13 -0.61
CA ILE A 90 -4.35 -1.43 -0.34
C ILE A 90 -5.67 -1.19 0.39
N VAL A 91 -6.75 -1.73 -0.16
CA VAL A 91 -8.11 -1.58 0.39
C VAL A 91 -8.66 -2.92 0.85
N ARG A 92 -9.58 -2.86 1.81
CA ARG A 92 -10.33 -4.03 2.24
C ARG A 92 -11.29 -4.46 1.11
N SER A 93 -11.29 -5.75 0.76
CA SER A 93 -12.28 -6.31 -0.17
C SER A 93 -13.69 -6.19 0.44
N LEU A 94 -14.67 -5.79 -0.38
CA LEU A 94 -16.08 -5.70 0.01
C LEU A 94 -16.74 -7.08 0.15
#